data_AF-A0A558APY9-F1
#
_entry.id   AF-A0A558APY9-F1
#
_cell.length_a   1.000
_cell.length_b   1.000
_cell.length_c   1.000
_cell.angle_alpha   90.00
_cell.angle_beta   90.00
_cell.angle_gamma   90.00
#
_symmetry.space_group_name_H-M   'P 1'
#
loop_
_entity.id
_entity.type
_entity.pdbx_description
1 polymer ?
#
loop_
_entity_poly.entity_id
_entity_poly.type
_entity_poly.pdbx_seq_one_letter_code
_entity_poly.pdbx_strand_id
1 'polypeptide(L)' 'MVIKAQSPAGFAEEYIIKSIWNNRFPPGSILPAERELSELI' A
#
# COMPACT_ATOMS: atom_id res chain seq x y z
N MET A 1 -4.06 5.65 -10.84
CA MET A 1 -3.19 4.50 -10.54
C MET A 1 -4.00 3.24 -10.73
N VAL A 2 -3.53 2.28 -11.54
CA VAL A 2 -4.24 1.01 -11.78
C VAL A 2 -3.38 -0.12 -11.21
N ILE A 3 -3.95 -0.95 -10.34
CA ILE A 3 -3.29 -2.12 -9.77
C ILE A 3 -4.04 -3.35 -10.30
N LYS A 4 -3.32 -4.23 -10.99
CA LYS A 4 -3.84 -5.53 -11.41
C LYS A 4 -3.37 -6.55 -10.38
N ALA A 5 -4.31 -7.22 -9.71
CA ALA A 5 -4.02 -8.26 -8.73
C ALA A 5 -4.99 -9.42 -8.90
N GLN A 6 -4.51 -10.63 -8.57
CA GLN A 6 -5.32 -11.87 -8.65
C GLN A 6 -6.02 -12.20 -7.33
N SER A 7 -5.69 -11.49 -6.24
CA SER A 7 -6.28 -11.69 -4.92
C SER A 7 -6.26 -10.37 -4.14
N PRO A 8 -7.10 -10.23 -3.09
CA PRO A 8 -7.08 -9.07 -2.19
C PRO A 8 -5.70 -8.87 -1.54
N ALA A 9 -5.02 -9.96 -1.17
CA ALA A 9 -3.67 -9.91 -0.62
C ALA A 9 -2.65 -9.36 -1.63
N GLY A 10 -2.70 -9.83 -2.88
CA GLY A 10 -1.81 -9.33 -3.94
C GLY A 10 -2.09 -7.87 -4.31
N PHE A 11 -3.34 -7.41 -4.14
CA PHE A 11 -3.68 -6.01 -4.33
C PHE A 11 -3.06 -5.14 -3.23
N ALA A 12 -3.19 -5.53 -1.98
CA ALA A 12 -2.63 -4.80 -0.85
C ALA A 12 -1.10 -4.72 -0.92
N GLU A 13 -0.43 -5.81 -1.27
CA GLU A 13 1.01 -5.85 -1.47
C GLU A 13 1.46 -4.85 -2.56
N GLU A 14 0.88 -4.95 -3.76
CA GLU A 14 1.19 -4.06 -4.88
C GLU A 14 0.87 -2.59 -4.55
N TYR A 15 -0.20 -2.35 -3.79
CA TYR A 15 -0.58 -1.02 -3.34
C TYR A 15 0.48 -0.41 -2.42
N ILE A 16 0.94 -1.17 -1.42
CA ILE A 16 1.95 -0.71 -0.47
C ILE A 16 3.27 -0.45 -1.20
N ILE A 17 3.73 -1.40 -2.03
CA ILE A 17 4.99 -1.26 -2.80
C ILE A 17 4.96 -0.01 -3.67
N LYS A 18 3.89 0.19 -4.44
CA LYS A 18 3.80 1.36 -5.30
C LYS A 18 3.57 2.65 -4.52
N SER A 19 2.94 2.59 -3.35
CA SER A 19 2.80 3.75 -2.47
C SER A 19 4.15 4.18 -1.89
N ILE A 20 5.06 3.24 -1.62
CA ILE A 20 6.44 3.55 -1.23
C ILE A 20 7.18 4.19 -2.41
N TRP A 21 7.13 3.58 -3.60
CA TRP A 21 7.79 4.12 -4.79
C TRP A 21 7.31 5.51 -5.21
N ASN A 22 6.04 5.83 -4.98
CA ASN A 22 5.46 7.14 -5.26
C ASN A 22 5.59 8.14 -4.09
N ASN A 23 6.38 7.83 -3.05
CA ASN A 23 6.56 8.66 -1.85
C ASN A 23 5.27 8.97 -1.07
N ARG A 24 4.19 8.18 -1.24
CA ARG A 24 3.01 8.23 -0.35
C ARG A 24 3.36 7.67 1.03
N PHE A 25 4.16 6.61 1.06
CA PHE A 25 4.78 6.06 2.27
C PHE A 25 6.30 6.13 2.09
N PRO A 26 6.91 7.31 2.33
CA PRO A 26 8.31 7.52 1.98
C PRO A 26 9.22 6.55 2.74
N PRO A 27 10.30 6.04 2.09
CA PRO A 27 11.27 5.17 2.76
C PRO A 27 11.83 5.83 4.03
N GLY A 28 11.89 5.08 5.12
CA GLY A 28 12.35 5.58 6.42
C GLY A 28 11.30 6.35 7.23
N SER A 29 10.07 6.52 6.70
CA SER A 29 8.92 6.97 7.49
C SER A 29 8.21 5.81 8.19
N ILE A 30 7.38 6.16 9.17
CA ILE A 30 6.54 5.18 9.88
C ILE A 30 5.30 4.92 9.01
N LEU A 31 5.05 3.64 8.72
CA LEU A 31 3.84 3.22 8.02
C LEU A 31 2.61 3.40 8.95
N PRO A 32 1.44 3.78 8.42
CA PRO A 32 0.22 3.86 9.22
C PRO A 32 -0.10 2.54 9.92
N ALA A 33 -0.85 2.63 11.02
CA ALA A 33 -1.31 1.44 11.73
C ALA A 33 -2.16 0.55 10.82
N GLU A 34 -2.10 -0.77 11.01
CA GLU A 34 -2.80 -1.75 10.17
C GLU A 34 -4.30 -1.45 10.04
N ARG A 35 -4.96 -1.01 11.13
CA ARG A 35 -6.37 -0.60 11.11
C ARG A 35 -6.64 0.55 10.15
N GLU A 36 -5.81 1.60 10.19
CA GLU A 36 -5.94 2.76 9.29
C GLU A 36 -5.57 2.39 7.86
N LEU A 37 -4.57 1.53 7.70
CA LEU A 37 -4.14 1.01 6.40
C LEU A 37 -5.27 0.19 5.74
N SER A 38 -5.99 -0.63 6.51
CA SER A 38 -7.12 -1.43 6.02
C SER A 38 -8.34 -0.59 5.63
N GLU A 39 -8.48 0.64 6.15
CA GLU A 39 -9.54 1.56 5.70
C GLU A 39 -9.19 2.25 4.37
N LEU A 40 -7.91 2.26 3.98
CA LEU A 40 -7.40 2.92 2.78
C LEU A 40 -7.30 2.01 1.55
N ILE A 41 -7.31 0.69 1.73
CA ILE A 41 -7.00 -0.33 0.71
C ILE A 41 -8.22 -1.21 0.42
#